data_AF-A0A2S6TGX8-F1
#
_entry.id   AF-A0A2S6TGX8-F1
#
_cell.length_a   1.000
_cell.length_b   1.000
_cell.length_c   1.000
_cell.angle_alpha   90.00
_cell.angle_beta   90.00
_cell.angle_gamma   90.00
#
_symmetry.space_group_name_H-M   'P 1'
#
loop_
_entity.id
_entity.type
_entity.pdbx_description
1 polymer ?
#
loop_
_entity_poly.entity_id
_entity_poly.type
_entity_poly.pdbx_seq_one_letter_code
_entity_poly.pdbx_strand_id
1 'polypeptide(L)' 'GWMWRMMERLAVGDARIEEIDLLEEVTRQVEGHTICALGDAAAWPIQGLLRHYRPQLEQRIADRQAADTEAA' A
#
# COMPACT_ATOMS: atom_id res chain seq x y z
N GLY A 1 8.81 10.14 -1.60
CA GLY A 1 8.76 9.73 -0.17
C GLY A 1 8.63 8.22 -0.06
N TRP A 2 8.65 7.66 1.15
CA TRP A 2 8.53 6.21 1.36
C TRP A 2 7.14 5.67 0.95
N MET A 3 6.05 6.31 1.41
CA MET A 3 4.68 5.90 1.06
C MET A 3 4.45 5.85 -0.46
N TRP A 4 4.96 6.86 -1.19
CA TRP A 4 4.88 6.89 -2.66
C TRP A 4 5.53 5.67 -3.32
N ARG A 5 6.78 5.33 -2.92
CA ARG A 5 7.47 4.16 -3.48
C ARG A 5 6.75 2.85 -3.14
N MET A 6 6.13 2.77 -1.97
CA MET A 6 5.32 1.62 -1.59
C MET A 6 4.06 1.52 -2.46
N MET A 7 3.40 2.64 -2.75
CA MET A 7 2.26 2.69 -3.67
C MET A 7 2.63 2.29 -5.10
N GLU A 8 3.79 2.72 -5.61
CA GLU A 8 4.26 2.29 -6.94
C GLU A 8 4.50 0.78 -7.00
N ARG A 9 5.10 0.20 -5.96
CA ARG A 9 5.31 -1.24 -5.82
C ARG A 9 3.99 -2.02 -5.75
N LEU A 10 3.06 -1.57 -4.92
CA LEU A 10 1.71 -2.16 -4.82
C LEU A 10 0.95 -2.09 -6.15
N ALA A 11 1.10 -1.01 -6.93
CA ALA A 11 0.43 -0.84 -8.21
C ALA A 11 0.82 -1.92 -9.23
N VAL A 12 2.05 -2.44 -9.17
CA VAL A 12 2.58 -3.49 -10.05
C VAL A 12 2.60 -4.89 -9.41
N GLY A 13 2.09 -5.02 -8.18
CA GLY A 13 2.10 -6.27 -7.41
C GLY A 13 3.46 -6.66 -6.82
N ASP A 14 4.46 -5.78 -6.86
CA ASP A 14 5.81 -6.01 -6.32
C ASP A 14 5.86 -5.70 -4.80
N ALA A 15 5.01 -6.36 -4.03
CA ALA A 15 4.92 -6.20 -2.59
C ALA A 15 4.55 -7.52 -1.92
N ARG A 16 4.76 -7.60 -0.61
CA ARG A 16 4.28 -8.71 0.22
C ARG A 16 3.03 -8.29 0.99
N ILE A 17 2.22 -9.26 1.39
CA ILE A 17 0.97 -9.00 2.12
C ILE A 17 1.24 -8.23 3.42
N GLU A 18 2.33 -8.53 4.13
CA GLU A 18 2.69 -7.84 5.38
C GLU A 18 3.09 -6.38 5.14
N GLU A 19 3.51 -6.02 3.93
CA GLU A 19 3.82 -4.63 3.58
C GLU A 19 2.55 -3.77 3.42
N ILE A 20 1.39 -4.40 3.16
CA ILE A 20 0.09 -3.72 3.17
C ILE A 20 -0.23 -3.23 4.60
N ASP A 21 -0.01 -4.09 5.59
CA ASP A 21 -0.28 -3.78 7.00
C ASP A 21 0.68 -2.70 7.51
N LEU A 22 1.96 -2.78 7.12
CA LEU A 22 2.94 -1.74 7.43
C LEU A 22 2.56 -0.40 6.79
N LEU A 23 2.07 -0.41 5.55
CA LEU A 23 1.61 0.82 4.90
C LEU A 23 0.41 1.42 5.66
N GLU A 24 -0.55 0.60 6.09
CA GLU A 24 -1.67 1.07 6.89
C GLU A 24 -1.19 1.71 8.21
N GLU A 25 -0.28 1.04 8.93
CA GLU A 25 0.30 1.58 10.17
C GLU A 25 0.97 2.94 9.93
N VAL A 26 1.80 3.06 8.89
CA VAL A 26 2.48 4.31 8.56
C VAL A 26 1.49 5.41 8.22
N THR A 27 0.40 5.12 7.50
CA THR A 27 -0.62 6.14 7.22
C THR A 27 -1.27 6.68 8.50
N ARG A 28 -1.48 5.84 9.52
CA ARG A 28 -1.99 6.28 10.83
C ARG A 28 -0.97 7.07 11.64
N GLN A 29 0.32 6.81 11.45
CA GLN A 29 1.39 7.63 12.05
C GLN A 29 1.51 9.00 11.40
N VAL A 30 1.09 9.16 10.14
CA VAL A 30 1.05 10.45 9.45
C VAL A 30 -0.19 11.24 9.85
N GLU A 31 -1.33 10.56 9.91
CA GLU A 31 -2.61 11.16 10.30
C GLU A 31 -2.52 11.85 11.67
N GLY A 32 -2.86 13.14 11.72
CA GLY A 32 -2.86 13.93 12.95
C GLY A 32 -1.49 14.29 13.52
N HIS A 33 -0.39 13.85 12.89
CA HIS A 33 0.98 14.09 13.35
C HIS A 33 1.77 15.03 12.42
N THR A 34 1.08 15.72 11.50
CA THR A 34 1.69 16.71 10.61
C THR A 34 1.12 18.11 10.87
N ILE A 35 1.95 19.15 10.64
CA ILE A 35 1.57 20.55 10.89
C ILE A 35 0.47 21.02 9.92
N CYS A 36 0.48 20.53 8.68
CA CYS A 36 -0.46 20.90 7.62
C CYS A 36 -1.31 19.70 7.24
N ALA A 37 -2.61 19.93 6.99
CA ALA A 37 -3.59 18.92 6.58
C ALA A 37 -3.24 18.18 5.27
N LEU A 38 -2.18 18.60 4.56
CA LEU A 38 -1.63 17.86 3.43
C LEU A 38 -1.22 16.43 3.82
N GLY A 39 -0.72 16.22 5.05
CA GLY A 39 -0.36 14.89 5.53
C GLY A 39 -1.57 13.97 5.62
N ASP A 40 -2.64 14.45 6.24
CA ASP A 40 -3.92 13.72 6.35
C ASP A 40 -4.54 13.48 4.98
N ALA A 41 -4.51 14.49 4.10
CA ALA A 41 -4.99 14.40 2.73
C ALA A 41 -4.23 13.35 1.89
N ALA A 42 -2.96 13.06 2.23
CA ALA A 42 -2.20 11.99 1.61
C ALA A 42 -2.46 10.61 2.24
N ALA A 43 -2.71 10.56 3.55
CA ALA A 43 -2.92 9.32 4.30
C ALA A 43 -4.31 8.70 4.05
N TRP A 44 -5.38 9.51 4.10
CA TRP A 44 -6.75 9.01 4.02
C TRP A 44 -7.10 8.29 2.71
N PRO A 45 -6.65 8.72 1.51
CA PRO A 45 -6.91 7.97 0.28
C PRO A 45 -6.30 6.57 0.31
N ILE A 46 -5.11 6.43 0.89
CA ILE A 46 -4.44 5.13 1.04
C ILE A 46 -5.23 4.27 2.03
N GLN A 47 -5.59 4.80 3.21
CA GLN A 47 -6.42 4.08 4.18
C GLN A 47 -7.76 3.62 3.58
N GLY A 48 -8.43 4.47 2.81
CA GLY A 48 -9.67 4.13 2.11
C GLY A 48 -9.47 3.03 1.07
N LEU A 49 -8.39 3.10 0.28
CA LEU A 49 -8.01 2.06 -0.66
C LEU A 49 -7.81 0.72 0.07
N LEU A 50 -7.02 0.71 1.15
CA LEU A 50 -6.76 -0.51 1.92
C LEU A 50 -8.06 -1.06 2.53
N ARG A 51 -8.89 -0.21 3.12
CA ARG A 51 -10.16 -0.65 3.73
C ARG A 51 -11.12 -1.33 2.75
N HIS A 52 -11.20 -0.84 1.52
CA HIS A 52 -12.21 -1.27 0.56
C HIS A 52 -11.70 -2.23 -0.51
N TYR A 53 -10.40 -2.17 -0.81
CA TYR A 53 -9.80 -2.88 -1.94
C TYR A 53 -8.62 -3.78 -1.56
N ARG A 54 -8.43 -4.09 -0.28
CA ARG A 54 -7.39 -5.05 0.16
C ARG A 54 -7.44 -6.39 -0.58
N PRO A 55 -8.60 -7.04 -0.80
CA PRO A 55 -8.63 -8.30 -1.55
C PRO A 55 -8.05 -8.18 -2.97
N GLN A 56 -8.31 -7.06 -3.65
CA GLN A 56 -7.80 -6.80 -5.00
C GLN A 56 -6.29 -6.54 -5.00
N LEU A 57 -5.76 -5.90 -3.95
CA LEU A 57 -4.32 -5.72 -3.77
C LEU A 57 -3.61 -7.05 -3.51
N GLU A 58 -4.15 -7.87 -2.60
CA GLU A 58 -3.64 -9.21 -2.30
C GLU A 58 -3.66 -10.10 -3.55
N GLN A 59 -4.75 -10.06 -4.31
CA GLN A 59 -4.85 -10.81 -5.57
C GLN A 59 -3.77 -10.35 -6.56
N ARG A 60 -3.58 -9.04 -6.74
CA ARG A 60 -2.54 -8.51 -7.65
C ARG A 60 -1.13 -8.96 -7.24
N ILE A 61 -0.85 -9.03 -5.94
CA ILE A 61 0.42 -9.57 -5.42
C ILE A 61 0.54 -11.06 -5.74
N ALA A 62 -0.51 -11.85 -5.49
CA ALA A 62 -0.53 -13.28 -5.76
C ALA A 62 -0.32 -13.59 -7.25
N ASP A 63 -1.00 -12.85 -8.13
CA ASP A 63 -0.86 -12.98 -9.59
C ASP A 63 0.58 -12.71 -10.04
N ARG A 64 1.22 -11.70 -9.44
CA ARG A 64 2.62 -11.36 -9.72
C ARG A 64 3.58 -12.47 -9.25
N GLN A 65 3.39 -12.97 -8.04
CA GLN A 65 4.21 -14.06 -7.48
C GLN A 65 4.08 -15.35 -8.28
N ALA A 66 2.88 -15.67 -8.77
CA ALA A 66 2.65 -16.81 -9.65
C ALA A 66 3.42 -16.66 -10.97
N ALA A 67 3.35 -15.49 -11.62
CA ALA A 67 4.07 -15.22 -12.85
C ALA A 67 5.60 -15.28 -12.67
N ASP A 68 6.12 -14.74 -11.55
CA ASP A 68 7.55 -14.79 -11.23
C ASP A 68 8.01 -16.24 -10.95
N THR A 69 7.14 -17.09 -10.40
CA THR A 69 7.41 -18.52 -10.17
C THR A 69 7.43 -19.31 -11.48
N GLU A 70 6.55 -19.02 -12.42
CA GLU A 70 6.51 -19.66 -13.75
C GLU A 70 7.71 -19.30 -14.63
N ALA A 71 8.32 -18.13 -14.39
CA ALA A 71 9.49 -17.66 -15.12
C ALA A 71 10.83 -18.18 -14.59
N ALA A 72 10.84 -18.81 -13.40
CA ALA A 72 12.02 -19.32 -12.71
C ALA A 72 12.31 -20.80 -13.04
#